data_AF-A0A2V8SLI4-F1
#
_entry.id   AF-A0A2V8SLI4-F1
#
_cell.length_a   1.000
_cell.length_b   1.000
_cell.length_c   1.000
_cell.angle_alpha   90.00
_cell.angle_beta   90.00
_cell.angle_gamma   90.00
#
_symmetry.space_group_name_H-M   'P 1'
#
loop_
_entity.id
_entity.type
_entity.pdbx_description
1 polymer ?
#
loop_
_entity_poly.entity_id
_entity_poly.type
_entity_poly.pdbx_seq_one_letter_code
_entity_poly.pdbx_strand_id
1 'polypeptide(L)'
;MQAGRAIPVKFSLSGNKGLGIFAPNSPVSGPIACNSSANATDLTDTVTAGNSSLSYDAGSDQYIYVWKTDASWAGTCRQLVVQLNDGSIHTANFRFR
;
A
#
# COMPACT_ATOMS: atom_id res chain seq x y z
N MET A 1 -7.29 -6.66 10.03
CA MET A 1 -7.99 -6.66 8.72
C MET A 1 -8.06 -8.09 8.22
N GLN A 2 -9.06 -8.44 7.41
CA GLN A 2 -9.13 -9.81 6.87
C GLN A 2 -8.11 -9.98 5.73
N ALA A 3 -7.34 -11.06 5.78
CA ALA A 3 -6.42 -11.43 4.70
C ALA A 3 -7.18 -11.93 3.46
N GLY A 4 -6.56 -11.88 2.28
CA GLY A 4 -7.19 -12.37 1.04
C GLY A 4 -8.24 -11.43 0.44
N ARG A 5 -8.39 -10.22 0.98
CA ARG A 5 -9.31 -9.19 0.48
C ARG A 5 -8.55 -8.04 -0.14
N ALA A 6 -9.19 -7.36 -1.09
CA ALA A 6 -8.68 -6.09 -1.58
C ALA A 6 -8.87 -5.01 -0.50
N ILE A 7 -7.80 -4.28 -0.19
CA ILE A 7 -7.79 -3.24 0.84
C ILE A 7 -7.56 -1.89 0.16
N PRO A 8 -8.52 -0.95 0.25
CA PRO A 8 -8.34 0.40 -0.28
C PRO A 8 -7.47 1.22 0.68
N VAL A 9 -6.29 1.61 0.21
CA VAL A 9 -5.38 2.55 0.88
C VAL A 9 -5.67 3.93 0.33
N LYS A 10 -6.15 4.83 1.20
CA LYS A 10 -6.56 6.19 0.81
C LYS A 10 -5.58 7.24 1.35
N PHE A 11 -5.17 8.18 0.52
CA PHE A 11 -4.27 9.27 0.88
C PHE A 11 -4.48 10.49 -0.02
N SER A 12 -4.04 11.67 0.41
CA SER A 12 -4.07 12.91 -0.40
C SER A 12 -2.64 13.36 -0.68
N LEU A 13 -2.44 13.97 -1.86
CA LEU A 13 -1.19 14.65 -2.25
C LEU A 13 -1.43 16.16 -2.49
N SER A 14 -2.46 16.73 -1.84
CA SER A 14 -2.89 18.11 -2.02
C SER A 14 -3.19 18.44 -3.48
N GLY A 15 -4.09 17.67 -4.09
CA GLY A 15 -4.51 17.77 -5.48
C GLY A 15 -4.05 16.61 -6.37
N ASN A 16 -4.56 16.62 -7.61
CA ASN A 16 -4.27 15.61 -8.62
C ASN A 16 -2.87 15.81 -9.22
N LYS A 17 -1.97 14.87 -8.95
CA LYS A 17 -0.62 14.72 -9.52
C LYS A 17 -0.56 13.70 -10.68
N GLY A 18 -1.70 13.25 -11.19
CA GLY A 18 -1.82 12.17 -12.17
C GLY A 18 -1.85 10.78 -11.53
N LEU A 19 -1.79 9.72 -12.34
CA LEU A 19 -1.78 8.33 -11.87
C LEU A 19 -0.37 7.70 -11.82
N GLY A 20 0.64 8.38 -12.36
CA GLY A 20 2.05 7.97 -12.32
C GLY A 20 2.80 8.51 -11.10
N ILE A 21 2.18 8.44 -9.92
CA ILE A 21 2.71 9.05 -8.68
C ILE A 21 3.68 8.15 -7.93
N PHE A 22 3.68 6.84 -8.19
CA PHE A 22 4.57 5.91 -7.53
C PHE A 22 5.95 5.91 -8.18
N ALA A 23 6.99 5.73 -7.37
CA ALA A 23 8.33 5.45 -7.85
C ALA A 23 8.39 4.06 -8.53
N PRO A 24 9.41 3.79 -9.37
CA PRO A 24 9.65 2.46 -9.91
C PRO A 24 9.71 1.39 -8.80
N ASN A 25 9.13 0.21 -9.06
CA ASN A 25 9.03 -0.89 -8.09
C ASN A 25 8.33 -0.47 -6.78
N SER A 26 7.33 0.41 -6.86
CA SER A 26 6.51 0.82 -5.72
C SER A 26 5.04 0.81 -6.13
N PRO A 27 4.10 0.47 -5.22
CA PRO A 27 4.30 0.11 -3.81
C PRO A 27 4.75 -1.34 -3.56
N VAL A 28 5.44 -1.54 -2.42
CA VAL A 28 5.96 -2.84 -1.97
C VAL A 28 5.42 -3.18 -0.58
N SER A 29 5.41 -4.47 -0.23
CA SER A 29 5.00 -4.91 1.10
C SER A 29 5.82 -6.10 1.59
N GLY A 30 6.01 -6.20 2.91
CA GLY A 30 6.82 -7.25 3.53
C GLY A 30 6.34 -7.63 4.91
N PRO A 31 6.64 -8.85 5.40
CA PRO A 31 6.31 -9.27 6.75
C PRO A 31 7.07 -8.44 7.80
N ILE A 32 6.40 -8.16 8.91
CA ILE A 32 6.99 -7.54 10.11
C ILE A 32 6.55 -8.31 11.35
N ALA A 33 7.34 -8.23 12.43
CA ALA A 33 6.87 -8.68 13.73
C ALA A 33 5.71 -7.78 14.19
N CYS A 34 4.62 -8.38 14.68
CA CYS A 34 3.40 -7.64 15.03
C CYS A 34 3.54 -6.62 16.16
N ASN A 35 4.62 -6.71 16.95
CA ASN A 35 4.98 -5.79 18.02
C ASN A 35 6.11 -4.83 17.61
N SER A 36 6.55 -4.86 16.36
CA SER A 36 7.68 -4.07 15.87
C SER A 36 7.22 -2.78 15.19
N SER A 37 7.93 -1.70 15.50
CA SER A 37 7.92 -0.45 14.74
C SER A 37 9.08 -0.37 13.73
N ALA A 38 9.91 -1.41 13.63
CA ALA A 38 10.99 -1.47 12.67
C ALA A 38 10.44 -1.64 11.24
N ASN A 39 11.20 -1.14 10.28
CA ASN A 39 10.86 -1.27 8.87
C ASN A 39 10.96 -2.73 8.42
N ALA A 40 10.10 -3.15 7.49
CA ALA A 40 10.22 -4.45 6.84
C ALA A 40 11.53 -4.53 6.06
N THR A 41 12.22 -5.65 6.20
CA THR A 41 13.50 -5.92 5.52
C THR A 41 13.34 -6.79 4.28
N ASP A 42 12.26 -7.59 4.21
CA ASP A 42 11.93 -8.46 3.09
C ASP A 42 10.70 -7.91 2.34
N LEU A 43 10.95 -6.89 1.52
CA LEU A 43 9.91 -6.20 0.75
C LEU A 43 9.75 -6.83 -0.63
N THR A 44 8.52 -7.18 -0.97
CA THR A 44 8.14 -7.71 -2.29
C THR A 44 7.14 -6.77 -2.96
N ASP A 45 7.18 -6.69 -4.28
CA ASP A 45 6.21 -5.91 -5.07
C ASP A 45 4.78 -6.28 -4.69
N THR A 46 3.93 -5.26 -4.57
CA THR A 46 2.52 -5.52 -4.34
C THR A 46 1.82 -5.89 -5.64
N VAL A 47 0.91 -6.85 -5.54
CA VAL A 47 0.03 -7.18 -6.67
C VAL A 47 -1.13 -6.19 -6.67
N THR A 48 -1.32 -5.52 -7.80
CA THR A 48 -2.44 -4.63 -8.04
C THR A 48 -3.72 -5.46 -8.29
N ALA A 49 -4.87 -4.98 -7.80
CA ALA A 49 -6.15 -5.58 -8.18
C ALA A 49 -6.47 -5.21 -9.65
N GLY A 50 -5.92 -5.97 -10.60
CA GLY A 50 -6.02 -5.68 -12.05
C GLY A 50 -5.02 -4.62 -12.54
N ASN A 51 -5.14 -4.23 -13.82
CA ASN A 51 -4.22 -3.29 -14.50
C ASN A 51 -4.39 -1.81 -14.09
N SER A 52 -5.28 -1.48 -13.16
CA SER A 52 -5.61 -0.08 -12.80
C SER A 52 -6.04 0.05 -11.34
N SER A 53 -5.11 -0.21 -10.41
CA SER A 53 -5.37 -0.21 -8.96
C SER A 53 -5.27 1.16 -8.28
N LEU A 54 -4.93 2.24 -9.00
CA LEU A 54 -4.89 3.59 -8.45
C LEU A 54 -5.91 4.46 -9.16
N SER A 55 -6.79 5.10 -8.39
CA SER A 55 -7.73 6.12 -8.88
C SER A 55 -7.61 7.39 -8.04
N TYR A 56 -8.00 8.53 -8.63
CA TYR A 56 -8.08 9.80 -7.92
C TYR A 56 -9.53 10.30 -7.89
N ASP A 57 -10.02 10.60 -6.69
CA ASP A 57 -11.32 11.22 -6.43
C ASP A 57 -11.13 12.72 -6.20
N ALA A 58 -11.60 13.53 -7.15
CA ALA A 58 -11.45 14.98 -7.09
C ALA A 58 -12.39 15.66 -6.09
N GLY A 59 -13.51 15.02 -5.73
CA GLY A 59 -14.47 15.59 -4.79
C GLY A 59 -13.97 15.57 -3.35
N SER A 60 -13.14 14.58 -3.01
CA SER A 60 -12.55 14.40 -1.68
C SER A 60 -11.04 14.66 -1.62
N ASP A 61 -10.42 14.99 -2.76
CA ASP A 61 -8.96 15.13 -2.91
C ASP A 61 -8.21 13.88 -2.41
N GLN A 62 -8.60 12.71 -2.91
CA GLN A 62 -8.06 11.43 -2.45
C GLN A 62 -7.62 10.52 -3.59
N TYR A 63 -6.41 10.02 -3.45
CA TYR A 63 -5.95 8.82 -4.11
C TYR A 63 -6.47 7.58 -3.40
N ILE A 64 -6.92 6.60 -4.18
CA ILE A 64 -7.39 5.31 -3.70
C ILE A 64 -6.55 4.24 -4.40
N TYR A 65 -5.67 3.61 -3.63
CA TYR A 65 -4.87 2.46 -4.07
C TYR A 65 -5.50 1.15 -3.57
N VAL A 66 -5.98 0.31 -4.48
CA VAL A 66 -6.60 -0.97 -4.16
C VAL A 66 -5.54 -2.06 -4.13
N TRP A 67 -5.04 -2.35 -2.92
CA TRP A 67 -4.03 -3.36 -2.68
C TRP A 67 -4.65 -4.75 -2.55
N LYS A 68 -4.27 -5.70 -3.42
CA LYS A 68 -4.68 -7.09 -3.28
C LYS A 68 -3.81 -7.79 -2.24
N THR A 69 -4.46 -8.36 -1.22
CA THR A 69 -3.75 -9.12 -0.17
C THR A 69 -3.94 -10.62 -0.33
N ASP A 70 -2.98 -11.40 0.17
CA ASP A 70 -3.02 -12.86 0.12
C ASP A 70 -3.76 -13.42 1.34
N ALA A 71 -4.55 -14.48 1.16
CA ALA A 71 -5.27 -15.14 2.24
C ALA A 71 -4.33 -15.84 3.25
N SER A 72 -3.15 -16.28 2.79
CA SER A 72 -2.09 -16.88 3.62
C SER A 72 -1.52 -15.91 4.66
N TRP A 73 -1.78 -14.61 4.53
CA TRP A 73 -1.30 -13.62 5.49
C TRP A 73 -2.16 -13.54 6.76
N ALA A 74 -3.23 -14.33 6.88
CA ALA A 74 -4.04 -14.39 8.10
C ALA A 74 -3.17 -14.67 9.34
N GLY A 75 -3.40 -13.92 10.42
CA GLY A 75 -2.62 -14.02 11.65
C GLY A 75 -1.21 -13.39 11.61
N THR A 76 -0.78 -12.83 10.47
CA THR A 76 0.53 -12.17 10.34
C THR A 76 0.42 -10.65 10.37
N CYS A 77 1.57 -9.98 10.50
CA CYS A 77 1.69 -8.54 10.30
C CYS A 77 2.58 -8.24 9.10
N ARG A 78 2.20 -7.23 8.33
CA ARG A 78 2.96 -6.75 7.17
C ARG A 78 3.03 -5.24 7.17
N GLN A 79 4.11 -4.69 6.64
CA GLN A 79 4.24 -3.28 6.34
C GLN A 79 4.06 -3.07 4.84
N LEU A 80 3.20 -2.13 4.48
CA LEU A 80 3.13 -1.57 3.14
C LEU A 80 4.05 -0.34 3.10
N VAL A 81 4.90 -0.27 2.09
CA VAL A 81 5.80 0.86 1.84
C VAL A 81 5.43 1.45 0.49
N VAL A 82 5.12 2.74 0.50
CA VAL A 82 4.76 3.54 -0.66
C VAL A 82 5.85 4.58 -0.86
N GLN A 83 6.58 4.48 -1.96
CA GLN A 83 7.52 5.48 -2.38
C GLN A 83 6.90 6.26 -3.54
N LEU A 84 6.87 7.58 -3.42
CA LEU A 84 6.36 8.47 -4.46
C LEU A 84 7.50 8.91 -5.38
N ASN A 85 7.13 9.37 -6.57
CA ASN A 85 8.06 9.83 -7.60
C ASN A 85 8.84 11.11 -7.20
N ASP A 86 8.39 11.81 -6.16
CA ASP A 86 9.09 12.95 -5.54
C ASP A 86 10.18 12.51 -4.53
N GLY A 87 10.33 11.20 -4.30
CA GLY A 87 11.31 10.63 -3.38
C GLY A 87 10.80 10.45 -1.95
N SER A 88 9.59 10.90 -1.61
CA SER A 88 9.00 10.68 -0.30
C SER A 88 8.62 9.20 -0.09
N ILE A 89 8.75 8.74 1.16
CA ILE A 89 8.47 7.36 1.56
C ILE A 89 7.46 7.37 2.70
N HIS A 90 6.39 6.62 2.52
CA HIS A 90 5.33 6.45 3.50
C HIS A 90 5.16 4.96 3.82
N THR A 91 4.96 4.65 5.10
CA THR A 91 4.78 3.27 5.56
C THR A 91 3.47 3.11 6.33
N ALA A 92 2.85 1.95 6.20
CA ALA A 92 1.65 1.58 6.93
C ALA A 92 1.74 0.14 7.42
N ASN A 93 1.54 -0.07 8.72
CA ASN A 93 1.61 -1.38 9.35
C ASN A 93 0.21 -1.99 9.45
N PHE A 94 0.05 -3.22 8.97
CA PHE A 94 -1.21 -3.93 8.94
C PHE A 94 -1.11 -5.24 9.71
N ARG A 95 -2.05 -5.45 10.64
CA ARG A 95 -2.28 -6.74 11.31
C ARG A 95 -3.44 -7.45 10.64
N PHE A 96 -3.15 -8.60 10.06
CA PHE A 96 -4.16 -9.46 9.46
C PHE A 96 -4.75 -10.40 10.52
N ARG A 97 -6.06 -10.57 10.48
CA ARG A 97 -6.85 -11.46 11.31
C ARG A 97 -7.44 -12.55 10.43
#